data_AF-A0A5M8SJY0-F1
#
_entry.id   AF-A0A5M8SJY0-F1
#
_cell.length_a   1.000
_cell.length_b   1.000
_cell.length_c   1.000
_cell.angle_alpha   90.00
_cell.angle_beta   90.00
_cell.angle_gamma   90.00
#
_symmetry.space_group_name_H-M   'P 1'
#
loop_
_entity.id
_entity.type
_entity.pdbx_description
1 polymer ?
#
loop_
_entity_poly.entity_id
_entity_poly.type
_entity_poly.pdbx_seq_one_letter_code
_entity_poly.pdbx_strand_id
1 'polypeptide(L)'
;MAVRAQAENKCPWLNEATATDLVGGGNAVGSYVAATGSKPAVCTFTEQGGKAVRTLQIAVGIAPDPHEEFLASVRRDCRGVSDPLKAIGNEAVTCGVLRREVVIGERVLGRVRDQLFSITLSTTMAHDPVLTPAILKMQISVAAEQVAGNLF
;
A
#
# COMPACT_ATOMS: atom_id res chain seq x y z
N MET A 1 5.12 25.07 24.83
CA MET A 1 4.62 24.02 23.93
C MET A 1 5.53 23.98 22.72
N ALA A 2 6.33 22.93 22.57
CA ALA A 2 7.23 22.80 21.41
C ALA A 2 6.41 22.35 20.21
N VAL A 3 6.28 23.22 19.21
CA VAL A 3 5.76 22.85 17.89
C VAL A 3 6.79 21.90 17.27
N ARG A 4 6.48 20.61 17.25
CA ARG A 4 7.22 19.65 16.43
C ARG A 4 6.82 19.94 14.99
N ALA A 5 7.67 20.64 14.26
CA ALA A 5 7.57 20.70 12.81
C ALA A 5 7.81 19.28 12.29
N GLN A 6 6.74 18.52 12.07
CA GLN A 6 6.82 17.32 11.24
C GLN A 6 7.14 17.83 9.83
N ALA A 7 8.29 17.43 9.30
CA ALA A 7 8.59 17.66 7.90
C ALA A 7 7.46 17.00 7.09
N GLU A 8 6.74 17.79 6.31
CA GLU A 8 5.65 17.32 5.47
C GLU A 8 6.12 16.11 4.65
N ASN A 9 5.42 14.99 4.78
CA ASN A 9 5.74 13.80 4.00
C ASN A 9 5.52 14.10 2.51
N LYS A 10 6.61 14.13 1.73
CA LYS A 10 6.60 14.45 0.28
C LYS A 10 6.14 13.29 -0.59
N CYS A 11 5.26 12.43 -0.10
CA CYS A 11 4.75 11.31 -0.86
C CYS A 11 3.94 11.79 -2.06
N PRO A 12 4.30 11.45 -3.32
CA PRO A 12 3.63 12.02 -4.49
C PRO A 12 2.20 11.50 -4.71
N TRP A 13 1.86 10.34 -4.17
CA TRP A 13 0.62 9.63 -4.51
C TRP A 13 -0.45 9.70 -3.43
N LEU A 14 -0.09 10.14 -2.23
CA LEU A 14 -0.98 10.14 -1.08
C LEU A 14 -0.45 11.06 0.02
N ASN A 15 -1.32 11.78 0.72
CA ASN A 15 -0.95 12.60 1.88
C ASN A 15 -1.27 11.90 3.21
N GLU A 16 -0.76 12.45 4.32
CA GLU A 16 -0.96 11.85 5.66
C GLU A 16 -2.41 11.85 6.14
N ALA A 17 -3.22 12.83 5.73
CA ALA A 17 -4.65 12.87 6.07
C ALA A 17 -5.38 11.67 5.45
N THR A 18 -5.18 11.45 4.15
CA THR A 18 -5.75 10.30 3.44
C THR A 18 -5.19 8.99 4.02
N ALA A 19 -3.88 8.92 4.29
CA ALA A 19 -3.26 7.73 4.88
C ALA A 19 -3.86 7.40 6.24
N THR A 20 -4.13 8.41 7.06
CA THR A 20 -4.72 8.28 8.39
C THR A 20 -6.06 7.56 8.32
N ASP A 21 -6.93 7.96 7.41
CA ASP A 21 -8.23 7.30 7.23
C ASP A 21 -8.06 5.85 6.77
N LEU A 22 -7.13 5.60 5.82
CA LEU A 22 -6.87 4.27 5.29
C LEU A 22 -6.30 3.29 6.32
N VAL A 23 -5.48 3.76 7.26
CA VAL A 23 -4.89 2.93 8.32
C VAL A 23 -5.76 2.85 9.59
N GLY A 24 -6.97 3.40 9.57
CA GLY A 24 -7.95 3.22 10.64
C GLY A 24 -8.25 4.45 11.51
N GLY A 25 -7.95 5.66 11.03
CA GLY A 25 -8.40 6.92 11.62
C GLY A 25 -7.61 7.40 12.85
N GLY A 26 -6.40 6.87 13.07
CA GLY A 26 -5.52 7.29 14.17
C GLY A 26 -4.66 8.51 13.84
N ASN A 27 -3.38 8.52 14.23
CA ASN A 27 -2.42 9.53 13.80
C ASN A 27 -1.34 8.85 12.96
N ALA A 28 -1.54 8.78 11.64
CA ALA A 28 -0.58 8.16 10.75
C ALA A 28 0.57 9.13 10.45
N VAL A 29 1.80 8.67 10.70
CA VAL A 29 3.01 9.42 10.37
C VAL A 29 3.62 8.84 9.09
N GLY A 30 3.86 9.70 8.13
CA GLY A 30 4.39 9.36 6.82
C GLY A 30 5.90 9.49 6.73
N SER A 31 6.48 8.70 5.83
CA SER A 31 7.85 8.84 5.35
C SER A 31 7.91 8.56 3.85
N TYR A 32 8.84 9.22 3.17
CA TYR A 32 9.06 9.07 1.74
C TYR A 32 10.53 8.82 1.44
N VAL A 33 10.79 7.85 0.57
CA VAL A 33 12.09 7.53 0.01
C VAL A 33 11.98 7.62 -1.50
N ALA A 34 12.75 8.52 -2.12
CA ALA A 34 12.77 8.66 -3.57
C ALA A 34 13.39 7.43 -4.26
N ALA A 35 13.00 7.20 -5.52
CA ALA A 35 13.56 6.14 -6.34
C ALA A 35 15.08 6.34 -6.53
N THR A 36 15.85 5.26 -6.48
CA THR A 36 17.30 5.30 -6.64
C THR A 36 17.79 4.13 -7.48
N GLY A 37 18.24 4.40 -8.71
CA GLY A 37 18.61 3.36 -9.66
C GLY A 37 17.43 2.45 -9.95
N SER A 38 17.59 1.15 -9.69
CA SER A 38 16.53 0.14 -9.84
C SER A 38 15.57 0.03 -8.64
N LYS A 39 15.80 0.80 -7.56
CA LYS A 39 14.94 0.76 -6.38
C LYS A 39 13.72 1.66 -6.59
N PRO A 40 12.49 1.16 -6.33
CA PRO A 40 11.29 1.97 -6.44
C PRO A 40 11.29 3.11 -5.41
N ALA A 41 10.55 4.17 -5.71
CA ALA A 41 10.20 5.17 -4.71
C ALA A 41 9.16 4.56 -3.75
N VAL A 42 9.28 4.86 -2.46
CA VAL A 42 8.46 4.24 -1.40
C VAL A 42 7.88 5.30 -0.49
N CYS A 43 6.58 5.22 -0.23
CA CYS A 43 5.93 5.91 0.88
C CYS A 43 5.51 4.89 1.93
N THR A 44 5.77 5.19 3.20
CA THR A 44 5.32 4.38 4.32
C THR A 44 4.61 5.27 5.32
N PHE A 45 3.36 4.95 5.61
CA PHE A 45 2.55 5.58 6.63
C PHE A 45 2.32 4.59 7.76
N THR A 46 2.60 5.01 8.99
CA THR A 46 2.47 4.16 10.17
C THR A 46 1.61 4.82 11.22
N GLU A 47 0.62 4.10 11.71
CA GLU A 47 -0.20 4.47 12.85
C GLU A 47 0.06 3.49 14.01
N GLN A 48 0.17 4.04 15.21
CA GLN A 48 0.36 3.26 16.44
C GLN A 48 -0.88 3.41 17.32
N GLY A 49 -1.70 2.37 17.35
CA GLY A 49 -2.96 2.33 18.08
C GLY A 49 -2.97 1.23 19.14
N GLY A 50 -2.78 1.61 20.41
CA GLY A 50 -2.75 0.66 21.52
C GLY A 50 -1.60 -0.35 21.37
N LYS A 51 -1.92 -1.62 21.13
CA LYS A 51 -0.92 -2.70 20.87
C LYS A 51 -0.73 -3.00 19.38
N ALA A 52 -1.52 -2.38 18.50
CA ALA A 52 -1.43 -2.58 17.07
C ALA A 52 -0.52 -1.52 16.44
N VAL A 53 0.30 -1.96 15.48
CA VAL A 53 0.98 -1.07 14.55
C VAL A 53 0.39 -1.34 13.18
N ARG A 54 -0.16 -0.31 12.56
CA ARG A 54 -0.84 -0.38 11.27
C ARG A 54 0.00 0.36 10.25
N THR A 55 0.19 -0.25 9.09
CA THR A 55 1.10 0.27 8.07
C THR A 55 0.45 0.22 6.72
N LEU A 56 0.44 1.37 6.04
CA LEU A 56 0.20 1.49 4.61
C LEU A 56 1.54 1.79 3.93
N GLN A 57 1.99 0.88 3.08
CA GLN A 57 3.19 1.05 2.29
C GLN A 57 2.82 1.08 0.81
N ILE A 58 3.32 2.09 0.10
CA ILE A 58 3.17 2.26 -1.35
C ILE A 58 4.57 2.25 -1.94
N ALA A 59 4.82 1.41 -2.94
CA ALA A 59 6.07 1.42 -3.70
C ALA A 59 5.75 1.55 -5.18
N VAL A 60 6.39 2.50 -5.87
CA VAL A 60 6.22 2.75 -7.30
C VAL A 60 7.59 2.76 -7.98
N GLY A 61 7.73 1.99 -9.05
CA GLY A 61 8.95 1.90 -9.84
C GLY A 61 8.68 1.84 -11.33
N ILE A 62 9.68 2.21 -12.12
CA ILE A 62 9.67 2.05 -13.57
C ILE A 62 10.34 0.72 -13.90
N ALA A 63 9.74 -0.07 -14.78
CA ALA A 63 10.28 -1.34 -15.25
C ALA A 63 10.53 -1.28 -16.76
N PRO A 64 11.66 -1.84 -17.27
CA PRO A 64 11.92 -1.90 -18.71
C PRO A 64 10.88 -2.70 -19.50
N ASP A 65 10.39 -3.79 -18.91
CA ASP A 65 9.25 -4.56 -19.40
C ASP A 65 8.20 -4.64 -18.27
N PRO A 66 7.28 -3.65 -18.21
CA PRO A 66 6.40 -3.52 -17.08
C PRO A 66 5.30 -4.59 -17.07
N HIS A 67 4.92 -5.16 -18.23
CA HIS A 67 3.92 -6.22 -18.25
C HIS A 67 4.49 -7.54 -17.74
N GLU A 68 5.68 -7.95 -18.20
CA GLU A 68 6.32 -9.17 -17.71
C GLU A 68 6.70 -9.06 -16.23
N GLU A 69 7.21 -7.91 -15.78
CA GLU A 69 7.56 -7.70 -14.38
C GLU A 69 6.30 -7.63 -13.48
N PHE A 70 5.16 -7.13 -13.99
CA PHE A 70 3.87 -7.24 -13.30
C PHE A 70 3.50 -8.71 -13.07
N LEU A 71 3.49 -9.53 -14.13
CA LEU A 71 3.15 -10.95 -14.02
C LEU A 71 4.14 -11.73 -13.13
N ALA A 72 5.43 -11.39 -13.18
CA ALA A 72 6.43 -11.94 -12.28
C ALA A 72 6.16 -11.57 -10.81
N SER A 73 5.77 -10.32 -10.56
CA SER A 73 5.44 -9.83 -9.22
C SER A 73 4.18 -10.50 -8.65
N VAL A 74 3.13 -10.68 -9.46
CA VAL A 74 1.93 -11.42 -9.05
C VAL A 74 2.27 -12.86 -8.64
N ARG A 75 3.08 -13.56 -9.45
CA ARG A 75 3.51 -14.93 -9.15
C ARG A 75 4.32 -15.02 -7.85
N ARG A 76 5.26 -14.09 -7.65
CA ARG A 76 6.15 -14.06 -6.49
C ARG A 76 5.43 -13.69 -5.20
N ASP A 77 4.60 -12.64 -5.25
CA ASP A 77 4.11 -11.96 -4.05
C ASP A 77 2.70 -12.41 -3.65
N CYS A 78 1.87 -12.87 -4.60
CA CYS A 78 0.52 -13.36 -4.32
C CYS A 78 0.42 -14.90 -4.26
N ARG A 79 1.54 -15.62 -4.44
CA ARG A 79 1.63 -17.10 -4.29
C ARG A 79 0.54 -17.89 -5.03
N GLY A 80 0.05 -17.35 -6.16
CA GLY A 80 -0.96 -18.00 -7.00
C GLY A 80 -2.43 -17.77 -6.61
N VAL A 81 -2.73 -16.99 -5.56
CA VAL A 81 -4.10 -16.59 -5.21
C VAL A 81 -4.19 -15.07 -5.26
N SER A 82 -4.88 -14.56 -6.28
CA SER A 82 -5.15 -13.13 -6.41
C SER A 82 -6.48 -12.89 -7.11
N ASP A 83 -7.18 -11.85 -6.68
CA ASP A 83 -8.43 -11.40 -7.28
C ASP A 83 -8.17 -10.19 -8.18
N PRO A 84 -8.66 -10.16 -9.43
CA PRO A 84 -8.56 -8.97 -10.26
C PRO A 84 -9.27 -7.78 -9.62
N LEU A 85 -8.60 -6.62 -9.57
CA LEU A 85 -9.21 -5.37 -9.15
C LEU A 85 -9.74 -4.63 -10.37
N LYS A 86 -11.07 -4.62 -10.48
CA LYS A 86 -11.75 -3.79 -11.48
C LYS A 86 -11.65 -2.33 -11.05
N ALA A 87 -11.52 -1.42 -12.02
CA ALA A 87 -11.40 0.04 -11.88
C ALA A 87 -10.00 0.64 -11.62
N ILE A 88 -8.95 -0.17 -11.44
CA ILE A 88 -7.59 0.35 -11.20
C ILE A 88 -6.69 0.03 -12.39
N GLY A 89 -6.59 0.97 -13.33
CA GLY A 89 -5.78 0.82 -14.54
C GLY A 89 -6.23 -0.34 -15.44
N ASN A 90 -5.38 -0.71 -16.41
CA ASN A 90 -5.64 -1.86 -17.28
C ASN A 90 -5.36 -3.20 -16.56
N GLU A 91 -4.49 -3.20 -15.53
CA GLU A 91 -4.00 -4.42 -14.87
C GLU A 91 -3.72 -4.14 -13.38
N ALA A 92 -4.57 -4.68 -12.50
CA ALA A 92 -4.34 -4.69 -11.06
C ALA A 92 -4.95 -5.95 -10.43
N VAL A 93 -4.30 -6.47 -9.39
CA VAL A 93 -4.76 -7.60 -8.61
C VAL A 93 -4.59 -7.33 -7.12
N THR A 94 -5.43 -7.96 -6.30
CA THR A 94 -5.31 -7.96 -4.83
C THR A 94 -5.04 -9.36 -4.31
N CYS A 95 -4.28 -9.46 -3.22
CA CYS A 95 -4.02 -10.72 -2.53
C CYS A 95 -3.72 -10.50 -1.03
N GLY A 96 -4.01 -11.51 -0.22
CA GLY A 96 -3.84 -11.44 1.23
C GLY A 96 -2.37 -11.54 1.67
N VAL A 97 -2.01 -10.77 2.70
CA VAL A 97 -0.72 -10.88 3.40
C VAL A 97 -0.90 -11.74 4.65
N LEU A 98 -0.24 -12.89 4.67
CA LEU A 98 -0.34 -13.88 5.73
C LEU A 98 0.85 -13.83 6.69
N ARG A 99 0.58 -14.01 7.99
CA ARG A 99 1.59 -14.30 9.01
C ARG A 99 1.15 -15.51 9.81
N ARG A 100 1.93 -16.61 9.74
CA ARG A 100 1.58 -17.90 10.35
C ARG A 100 0.14 -18.31 10.02
N GLU A 101 -0.21 -18.24 8.72
CA GLU A 101 -1.53 -18.58 8.17
C GLU A 101 -2.69 -17.63 8.55
N VAL A 102 -2.45 -16.60 9.36
CA VAL A 102 -3.44 -15.56 9.67
C VAL A 102 -3.29 -14.39 8.71
N VAL A 103 -4.39 -13.94 8.11
CA VAL A 103 -4.42 -12.69 7.32
C VAL A 103 -4.19 -11.52 8.25
N ILE A 104 -3.07 -10.84 8.04
CA ILE A 104 -2.69 -9.63 8.79
C ILE A 104 -2.66 -8.38 7.91
N GLY A 105 -3.02 -8.52 6.63
CA GLY A 105 -3.01 -7.44 5.68
C GLY A 105 -3.52 -7.85 4.31
N GLU A 106 -3.65 -6.86 3.45
CA GLU A 106 -3.98 -7.01 2.03
C GLU A 106 -2.92 -6.28 1.20
N ARG A 107 -2.71 -6.78 -0.01
CA ARG A 107 -1.74 -6.22 -0.95
C ARG A 107 -2.37 -6.07 -2.31
N VAL A 108 -2.12 -4.93 -2.94
CA VAL A 108 -2.41 -4.69 -4.34
C VAL A 108 -1.11 -4.62 -5.13
N LEU A 109 -1.11 -5.25 -6.29
CA LEU A 109 -0.11 -5.08 -7.32
C LEU A 109 -0.82 -4.54 -8.55
N GLY A 110 -0.26 -3.54 -9.19
CA GLY A 110 -0.84 -3.01 -10.41
C GLY A 110 0.17 -2.32 -11.30
N ARG A 111 -0.30 -2.00 -12.50
CA ARG A 111 0.48 -1.31 -13.52
C ARG A 111 -0.30 -0.15 -14.11
N VAL A 112 0.37 0.99 -14.24
CA VAL A 112 -0.12 2.16 -14.98
C VAL A 112 0.98 2.57 -15.96
N ARG A 113 0.71 2.46 -17.27
CA ARG A 113 1.69 2.69 -18.35
C ARG A 113 2.99 1.88 -18.14
N ASP A 114 4.10 2.56 -17.91
CA ASP A 114 5.46 2.04 -17.68
C ASP A 114 5.80 1.87 -16.19
N GLN A 115 4.87 2.22 -15.31
CA GLN A 115 5.06 2.17 -13.87
C GLN A 115 4.35 0.97 -13.26
N LEU A 116 5.07 0.30 -12.38
CA LEU A 116 4.55 -0.71 -11.48
C LEU A 116 4.37 -0.11 -10.11
N PHE A 117 3.25 -0.44 -9.49
CA PHE A 117 3.00 -0.07 -8.11
C PHE A 117 2.58 -1.28 -7.29
N SER A 118 3.02 -1.27 -6.03
CA SER A 118 2.56 -2.20 -5.02
C SER A 118 2.09 -1.42 -3.80
N ILE A 119 0.98 -1.85 -3.22
CA ILE A 119 0.42 -1.25 -2.01
C ILE A 119 0.21 -2.38 -1.02
N THR A 120 0.67 -2.20 0.21
CA THR A 120 0.41 -3.15 1.29
C THR A 120 -0.20 -2.40 2.46
N LEU A 121 -1.38 -2.84 2.89
CA LEU A 121 -2.03 -2.40 4.12
C LEU A 121 -2.00 -3.57 5.10
N SER A 122 -1.43 -3.36 6.29
CA SER A 122 -1.26 -4.44 7.26
C SER A 122 -1.29 -3.96 8.71
N THR A 123 -1.45 -4.90 9.62
CA THR A 123 -1.41 -4.70 11.07
C THR A 123 -0.53 -5.75 11.74
N THR A 124 0.15 -5.39 12.83
CA THR A 124 0.94 -6.35 13.63
C THR A 124 0.08 -7.21 14.56
N MET A 125 -1.17 -6.81 14.80
CA MET A 125 -2.10 -7.48 15.70
C MET A 125 -2.99 -8.46 14.93
N ALA A 126 -2.96 -9.73 15.31
CA ALA A 126 -3.97 -10.68 14.86
C ALA A 126 -5.35 -10.26 15.40
N HIS A 127 -6.38 -10.28 14.55
CA HIS A 127 -7.74 -9.84 14.89
C HIS A 127 -7.82 -8.37 15.36
N ASP A 128 -7.08 -7.47 14.70
CA ASP A 128 -7.19 -6.04 14.92
C ASP A 128 -8.66 -5.58 14.77
N PRO A 129 -9.26 -4.95 15.80
CA PRO A 129 -10.66 -4.53 15.76
C PRO A 129 -10.91 -3.35 14.80
N VAL A 130 -9.87 -2.63 14.39
CA VAL A 130 -9.97 -1.50 13.45
C VAL A 130 -9.73 -1.98 12.03
N LEU A 131 -8.63 -2.68 11.79
CA LEU A 131 -8.31 -3.27 10.48
C LEU A 131 -8.75 -4.74 10.42
N THR A 132 -10.06 -4.94 10.48
CA THR A 132 -10.65 -6.27 10.23
C THR A 132 -10.41 -6.70 8.77
N PRO A 133 -10.49 -8.01 8.43
CA PRO A 133 -10.28 -8.46 7.06
C PRO A 133 -11.17 -7.76 6.01
N ALA A 134 -12.42 -7.44 6.35
CA ALA A 134 -13.32 -6.71 5.46
C ALA A 134 -12.87 -5.25 5.25
N ILE A 135 -12.43 -4.58 6.32
CA ILE A 135 -11.91 -3.22 6.25
C ILE A 135 -10.59 -3.18 5.48
N LEU A 136 -9.69 -4.16 5.68
CA LEU A 136 -8.45 -4.26 4.92
C LEU A 136 -8.71 -4.31 3.41
N LYS A 137 -9.63 -5.17 2.96
CA LYS A 137 -9.99 -5.31 1.54
C LYS A 137 -10.59 -4.03 0.95
N MET A 138 -11.43 -3.35 1.73
CA MET A 138 -12.04 -2.09 1.32
C MET A 138 -10.98 -0.98 1.21
N GLN A 139 -10.19 -0.77 2.26
CA GLN A 139 -9.23 0.31 2.34
C GLN A 139 -8.07 0.13 1.35
N ILE A 140 -7.60 -1.10 1.11
CA ILE A 140 -6.56 -1.33 0.10
C ILE A 140 -7.06 -1.00 -1.31
N SER A 141 -8.34 -1.24 -1.60
CA SER A 141 -8.95 -0.91 -2.90
C SER A 141 -9.02 0.62 -3.08
N VAL A 142 -9.50 1.33 -2.06
CA VAL A 142 -9.51 2.81 -2.06
C VAL A 142 -8.10 3.38 -2.21
N ALA A 143 -7.13 2.85 -1.46
CA ALA A 143 -5.73 3.26 -1.57
C ALA A 143 -5.20 3.06 -3.00
N ALA A 144 -5.51 1.94 -3.62
CA ALA A 144 -5.08 1.63 -4.98
C ALA A 144 -5.74 2.51 -6.04
N GLU A 145 -7.01 2.87 -5.89
CA GLU A 145 -7.67 3.86 -6.74
C GLU A 145 -7.01 5.23 -6.66
N GLN A 146 -6.72 5.71 -5.44
CA GLN A 146 -6.05 7.00 -5.24
C GLN A 146 -4.64 7.01 -5.83
N VAL A 147 -3.85 5.97 -5.55
CA VAL A 147 -2.48 5.87 -6.09
C VAL A 147 -2.51 5.80 -7.61
N ALA A 148 -3.31 4.91 -8.19
CA ALA A 148 -3.38 4.78 -9.64
C ALA A 148 -3.87 6.07 -10.32
N GLY A 149 -4.86 6.76 -9.73
CA GLY A 149 -5.33 8.07 -10.21
C GLY A 149 -4.22 9.11 -10.27
N ASN A 150 -3.32 9.13 -9.28
CA ASN A 150 -2.15 10.01 -9.25
C ASN A 150 -1.00 9.55 -10.16
N LEU A 151 -1.08 8.36 -10.75
CA LEU A 151 -0.09 7.83 -11.72
C LEU A 151 -0.49 8.05 -13.19
N PHE A 152 -1.76 8.40 -13.45
CA PHE A 152 -2.26 8.71 -14.80
C PHE A 152 -1.79 10.08 -15.29
#